data_AF-A0AAW1FZ19-F1
#
_entry.id   AF-A0AAW1FZ19-F1
#
_cell.length_a   1.000
_cell.length_b   1.000
_cell.length_c   1.000
_cell.angle_alpha   90.00
_cell.angle_beta   90.00
_cell.angle_gamma   90.00
#
_symmetry.space_group_name_H-M   'P 1'
#
loop_
_entity.id
_entity.type
_entity.pdbx_description
1 polymer ?
#
loop_
_entity_poly.entity_id
_entity_poly.type
_entity_poly.pdbx_seq_one_letter_code
_entity_poly.pdbx_strand_id
1 'polypeptide(L)'
;MCFVDLEKAFDRVPRGFLWGGCGSTGCRTRYNGPSGLCMTAVGAVSDAFPMGVGLLQGCPLSLVLFVTFMDRMSRRSRGEENVTFGIASLLFADDVVLLASSDRDLQHSLERFAAECEAAGMRVSTSKSEAMVLCRKPVDCSLQVGTECLPQAKEFKYLGVHE
;
A
#
# COMPACT_ATOMS: atom_id res chain seq x y z
N MET A 1 14.92 8.45 -2.30
CA MET A 1 13.69 8.07 -1.60
C MET A 1 12.55 8.10 -2.61
N CYS A 2 11.57 7.23 -2.47
CA CYS A 2 10.37 7.24 -3.31
C CYS A 2 9.15 7.06 -2.41
N PHE A 3 8.21 8.00 -2.47
CA PHE A 3 6.90 7.91 -1.84
C PHE A 3 5.96 7.25 -2.82
N VAL A 4 5.29 6.19 -2.40
CA VAL A 4 4.43 5.37 -3.25
C VAL A 4 3.03 5.36 -2.66
N ASP A 5 2.09 5.82 -3.47
CA ASP A 5 0.65 5.82 -3.17
C ASP A 5 -0.04 4.68 -3.92
N LEU A 6 -0.97 3.99 -3.26
CA LEU A 6 -1.75 2.90 -3.86
C LEU A 6 -3.16 3.39 -4.21
N GLU A 7 -3.58 3.15 -5.46
CA GLU A 7 -4.91 3.55 -5.91
C GLU A 7 -6.01 2.80 -5.15
N LYS A 8 -6.84 3.52 -4.39
CA LYS A 8 -7.99 2.94 -3.66
C LYS A 8 -7.58 1.72 -2.84
N ALA A 9 -6.54 1.87 -2.04
CA ALA A 9 -5.87 0.75 -1.39
C ALA A 9 -6.84 -0.17 -0.63
N PHE A 10 -7.75 0.40 0.18
CA PHE A 10 -8.76 -0.37 0.90
C PHE A 10 -9.74 -1.11 -0.02
N ASP A 11 -10.15 -0.54 -1.15
CA ASP A 11 -11.14 -1.13 -2.06
C ASP A 11 -10.56 -2.28 -2.91
N ARG A 12 -9.26 -2.22 -3.19
CA ARG A 12 -8.59 -3.19 -4.09
C ARG A 12 -8.07 -4.43 -3.39
N VAL A 13 -7.94 -4.44 -2.06
CA VAL A 13 -7.33 -5.57 -1.34
C VAL A 13 -8.04 -6.89 -1.65
N PRO A 14 -7.38 -7.87 -2.28
CA PRO A 14 -8.00 -9.16 -2.53
C PRO A 14 -8.11 -9.95 -1.24
N ARG A 15 -9.35 -10.31 -0.88
CA ARG A 15 -9.63 -11.07 0.35
C ARG A 15 -9.01 -12.46 0.33
N GLY A 16 -8.87 -13.08 -0.83
CA GLY A 16 -8.15 -14.35 -0.98
C GLY A 16 -6.70 -14.27 -0.48
N PHE A 17 -6.03 -13.14 -0.73
CA PHE A 17 -4.66 -12.90 -0.29
C PHE A 17 -4.55 -12.68 1.23
N LEU A 18 -5.56 -12.03 1.82
CA LEU A 18 -5.66 -11.86 3.28
C LEU A 18 -5.77 -13.21 4.00
N TRP A 19 -6.69 -14.06 3.55
CA TRP A 19 -6.97 -15.34 4.20
C TRP A 19 -5.88 -16.39 3.93
N GLY A 20 -5.20 -16.34 2.78
CA GLY A 20 -4.19 -17.34 2.40
C GLY A 20 -3.01 -17.48 3.37
N GLY A 21 -2.69 -16.44 4.14
CA GLY A 21 -1.68 -16.52 5.21
C GLY A 21 -2.23 -16.36 6.63
N CYS A 22 -3.53 -16.08 6.78
CA CYS A 22 -4.17 -16.00 8.09
C CYS A 22 -4.77 -17.37 8.36
N GLY A 23 -4.03 -18.26 9.02
CA GLY A 23 -4.47 -19.61 9.38
C GLY A 23 -5.67 -19.68 10.32
N SER A 24 -6.34 -18.55 10.58
CA SER A 24 -7.49 -18.45 11.46
C SER A 24 -8.76 -18.15 10.66
N THR A 25 -9.51 -19.21 10.39
CA THR A 25 -10.96 -19.15 10.11
C THR A 25 -11.68 -18.17 11.05
N GLY A 26 -11.19 -18.00 12.29
CA GLY A 26 -11.69 -17.05 13.28
C GLY A 26 -11.64 -15.56 12.90
N CYS A 27 -10.62 -15.10 12.16
CA CYS A 27 -10.56 -13.70 11.71
C CYS A 27 -11.57 -13.46 10.58
N ARG A 28 -11.75 -14.43 9.68
CA ARG A 28 -12.72 -14.40 8.59
C ARG A 28 -14.17 -14.42 9.10
N THR A 29 -14.47 -15.27 10.07
CA THR A 29 -15.82 -15.35 10.67
C THR A 29 -16.14 -14.11 11.49
N ARG A 30 -15.19 -13.56 12.26
CA ARG A 30 -15.39 -12.33 13.02
C ARG A 30 -15.57 -11.11 12.12
N TYR A 31 -14.87 -11.05 10.99
CA TYR A 31 -14.93 -9.93 10.06
C TYR A 31 -16.20 -9.93 9.19
N ASN A 32 -16.61 -11.10 8.69
CA ASN A 32 -17.82 -11.21 7.88
C ASN A 32 -19.11 -11.31 8.71
N GLY A 33 -19.00 -11.61 10.01
CA GLY A 33 -20.14 -11.89 10.87
C GLY A 33 -20.90 -13.17 10.48
N PRO A 34 -21.89 -13.59 11.29
CA PRO A 34 -22.73 -14.75 11.00
C PRO A 34 -23.71 -14.52 9.83
N SER A 35 -24.01 -13.26 9.49
CA SER A 35 -25.03 -12.88 8.49
C SER A 35 -24.46 -12.36 7.17
N GLY A 36 -23.13 -12.32 7.01
CA GLY A 36 -22.48 -11.66 5.88
C GLY A 36 -22.35 -10.14 6.07
N LEU A 37 -21.88 -9.46 5.02
CA LEU A 37 -21.58 -8.03 5.05
C LEU A 37 -22.79 -7.24 4.56
N CYS A 38 -23.22 -6.26 5.34
CA CYS A 38 -24.23 -5.27 4.95
C CYS A 38 -23.60 -3.88 4.96
N MET A 39 -23.99 -3.03 4.02
CA MET A 39 -23.65 -1.62 4.04
C MET A 39 -24.76 -0.83 4.71
N THR A 40 -24.40 0.11 5.59
CA THR A 40 -25.35 1.05 6.17
C THR A 40 -25.11 2.42 5.55
N ALA A 41 -26.01 2.87 4.68
CA ALA A 41 -25.98 4.22 4.13
C ALA A 41 -27.18 5.00 4.70
N VAL A 42 -26.90 6.07 5.45
CA VAL A 42 -27.90 7.04 5.97
C VAL A 42 -29.17 6.36 6.52
N GLY A 43 -29.00 5.49 7.53
CA GLY A 43 -30.11 4.86 8.25
C GLY A 43 -30.76 3.66 7.57
N ALA A 44 -30.38 3.31 6.34
CA ALA A 44 -30.82 2.10 5.66
C ALA A 44 -29.71 1.05 5.62
N VAL A 45 -30.05 -0.19 6.00
CA VAL A 45 -29.16 -1.36 5.92
C VAL A 45 -29.47 -2.10 4.61
N SER A 46 -28.45 -2.35 3.80
CA SER A 46 -28.60 -3.15 2.58
C SER A 46 -28.79 -4.63 2.92
N ASP A 47 -29.41 -5.37 1.99
CA ASP A 47 -29.33 -6.83 2.02
C ASP A 47 -27.88 -7.30 2.01
N ALA A 48 -27.62 -8.46 2.62
CA ALA A 48 -26.28 -9.03 2.67
C ALA A 48 -25.82 -9.41 1.26
N PHE A 49 -24.61 -9.00 0.88
CA PHE A 49 -24.04 -9.34 -0.41
C PHE A 49 -22.59 -9.86 -0.28
N PRO A 50 -22.18 -10.79 -1.16
CA PRO A 50 -20.82 -11.30 -1.15
C PRO A 50 -19.84 -10.25 -1.68
N MET A 51 -18.92 -9.80 -0.82
CA MET A 51 -17.77 -8.98 -1.25
C MET A 51 -16.54 -9.86 -1.49
N GLY A 52 -16.08 -9.90 -2.74
CA GLY A 52 -14.87 -10.62 -3.16
C GLY A 52 -13.57 -9.84 -3.01
N VAL A 53 -13.64 -8.51 -3.08
CA VAL A 53 -12.50 -7.58 -3.01
C VAL A 53 -12.80 -6.44 -2.03
N GLY A 54 -11.74 -5.88 -1.47
CA GLY A 54 -11.79 -4.69 -0.63
C GLY A 54 -12.10 -4.96 0.85
N LEU A 55 -11.76 -3.99 1.67
CA LEU A 55 -11.98 -3.93 3.10
C LEU A 55 -13.11 -2.94 3.43
N LEU A 56 -13.90 -3.26 4.44
CA LEU A 56 -14.93 -2.39 5.00
C LEU A 56 -14.34 -1.09 5.54
N GLN A 57 -14.74 0.03 4.96
CA GLN A 57 -14.43 1.34 5.53
C GLN A 57 -15.19 1.52 6.86
N GLY A 58 -14.54 2.08 7.88
CA GLY A 58 -15.14 2.30 9.20
C GLY A 58 -15.13 1.08 10.15
N CYS A 59 -14.70 -0.10 9.68
CA CYS A 59 -14.47 -1.24 10.57
C CYS A 59 -13.05 -1.17 11.18
N PRO A 60 -12.89 -1.18 12.52
CA PRO A 60 -11.57 -1.16 13.15
C PRO A 60 -10.66 -2.33 12.73
N LEU A 61 -11.25 -3.49 12.40
CA LEU A 61 -10.49 -4.66 11.95
C LEU A 61 -9.92 -4.50 10.53
N SER A 62 -10.53 -3.66 9.68
CA SER A 62 -10.03 -3.40 8.33
C SER A 62 -8.63 -2.81 8.36
N LEU A 63 -8.36 -1.90 9.30
CA LEU A 63 -7.04 -1.30 9.45
C LEU A 63 -5.98 -2.36 9.78
N VAL A 64 -6.28 -3.27 10.72
CA VAL A 64 -5.38 -4.36 11.10
C VAL A 64 -5.14 -5.33 9.94
N LEU A 65 -6.18 -5.65 9.18
CA LEU A 65 -6.08 -6.50 7.98
C LEU A 65 -5.24 -5.83 6.89
N PHE A 66 -5.41 -4.52 6.68
CA PHE A 66 -4.64 -3.75 5.72
C PHE A 66 -3.16 -3.70 6.08
N VAL A 67 -2.83 -3.41 7.34
CA VAL A 67 -1.43 -3.43 7.82
C VAL A 67 -0.81 -4.81 7.66
N THR A 68 -1.56 -5.88 7.97
CA THR A 68 -1.09 -7.27 7.77
C THR A 68 -0.85 -7.59 6.29
N PHE A 69 -1.70 -7.07 5.40
CA PHE A 69 -1.54 -7.20 3.96
C PHE A 69 -0.25 -6.50 3.49
N MET A 70 -0.05 -5.24 3.87
CA MET A 70 1.14 -4.46 3.51
C MET A 70 2.43 -5.07 4.05
N ASP A 71 2.40 -5.62 5.27
CA ASP A 71 3.54 -6.36 5.85
C ASP A 71 3.89 -7.61 5.02
N ARG A 72 2.90 -8.31 4.46
CA ARG A 72 3.17 -9.42 3.51
C ARG A 72 3.70 -8.94 2.16
N MET A 73 3.16 -7.85 1.62
CA MET A 73 3.67 -7.23 0.38
C MET A 73 5.15 -6.87 0.53
N SER A 74 5.50 -6.18 1.61
CA SER A 74 6.89 -5.80 1.91
C SER A 74 7.81 -7.00 2.11
N ARG A 75 7.36 -8.07 2.77
CA ARG A 75 8.17 -9.29 2.89
C ARG A 75 8.43 -9.99 1.56
N ARG A 76 7.50 -9.93 0.59
CA ARG A 76 7.70 -10.51 -0.75
C ARG A 76 8.57 -9.62 -1.64
N SER A 77 8.43 -8.30 -1.48
CA SER A 77 9.25 -7.33 -2.21
C SER A 77 10.71 -7.27 -1.74
N ARG A 78 11.01 -7.69 -0.50
CA ARG A 78 12.39 -7.84 0.00
C ARG A 78 13.17 -8.90 -0.81
N GLY A 79 14.22 -8.46 -1.51
CA GLY A 79 15.20 -9.34 -2.14
C GLY A 79 16.26 -9.85 -1.18
N GLU A 80 17.20 -10.66 -1.70
CA GLU A 80 18.40 -11.10 -0.97
C GLU A 80 19.37 -9.93 -0.67
N GLU A 81 19.20 -8.80 -1.36
CA GLU A 81 20.03 -7.60 -1.16
C GLU A 81 19.43 -6.70 -0.08
N ASN A 82 20.33 -6.03 0.65
CA ASN A 82 20.11 -5.13 1.78
C ASN A 82 19.29 -3.86 1.45
N VAL A 83 18.25 -3.97 0.64
CA VAL A 83 17.25 -2.92 0.49
C VAL A 83 16.44 -2.91 1.78
N THR A 84 16.71 -1.91 2.61
CA THR A 84 15.84 -1.60 3.73
C THR A 84 14.51 -1.12 3.15
N PHE A 85 13.61 -2.06 2.85
CA PHE A 85 12.17 -1.80 2.83
C PHE A 85 11.78 -1.44 4.25
N GLY A 86 12.18 -0.24 4.65
CA GLY A 86 11.46 0.49 5.64
C GLY A 86 10.18 0.88 4.93
N ILE A 87 9.15 0.04 5.03
CA ILE A 87 7.87 0.65 5.37
C ILE A 87 8.19 1.34 6.69
N ALA A 88 8.69 2.57 6.63
CA ALA A 88 8.73 3.46 7.74
C ALA A 88 7.25 3.74 7.94
N SER A 89 6.59 2.81 8.64
CA SER A 89 5.22 2.85 9.09
C SER A 89 5.14 3.99 10.09
N LEU A 90 5.39 5.20 9.64
CA LEU A 90 4.90 6.39 10.27
C LEU A 90 3.39 6.37 9.95
N LEU A 91 2.68 5.60 10.77
CA LEU A 91 1.32 5.73 11.25
C LEU A 91 0.31 6.58 10.42
N PHE A 92 0.25 6.39 9.11
CA PHE A 92 -0.97 6.57 8.32
C PHE A 92 -1.00 5.49 7.24
N ALA A 93 -2.12 4.77 7.16
CA ALA A 93 -2.17 3.41 6.63
C ALA A 93 -1.76 3.26 5.16
N ASP A 94 -1.70 4.34 4.38
CA ASP A 94 -1.63 4.28 2.92
C ASP A 94 -0.26 4.67 2.32
N ASP A 95 0.67 5.21 3.11
CA ASP A 95 1.93 5.76 2.61
C ASP A 95 3.07 4.73 2.67
N VAL A 96 3.57 4.32 1.50
CA VAL A 96 4.76 3.47 1.38
C VAL A 96 5.97 4.32 1.02
N VAL A 97 7.07 4.17 1.74
CA VAL A 97 8.33 4.86 1.44
C VAL A 97 9.39 3.83 1.06
N LEU A 98 10.03 3.99 -0.08
CA LEU A 98 11.18 3.20 -0.51
C LEU A 98 12.47 4.01 -0.33
N LEU A 99 13.45 3.37 0.29
CA LEU A 99 14.74 3.96 0.63
C LEU A 99 15.86 3.14 0.02
N ALA A 100 16.76 3.81 -0.71
CA ALA A 100 17.96 3.19 -1.26
C ALA A 100 19.10 4.22 -1.35
N SER A 101 20.33 3.72 -1.40
CA SER A 101 21.55 4.52 -1.45
C SER A 101 21.92 4.99 -2.86
N SER A 102 21.34 4.38 -3.89
CA SER A 102 21.51 4.77 -5.30
C SER A 102 20.16 4.88 -6.01
N ASP A 103 20.13 5.64 -7.10
CA ASP A 103 18.99 5.76 -8.01
C ASP A 103 18.63 4.41 -8.65
N ARG A 104 19.64 3.64 -9.06
CA ARG A 104 19.48 2.31 -9.64
C ARG A 104 18.85 1.31 -8.67
N ASP A 105 19.32 1.27 -7.42
CA ASP A 105 18.76 0.39 -6.40
C ASP A 105 17.33 0.82 -6.04
N LEU A 106 17.06 2.12 -6.03
CA LEU A 106 15.73 2.67 -5.79
C LEU A 106 14.75 2.28 -6.90
N GLN A 107 15.17 2.41 -8.16
CA GLN A 107 14.38 2.02 -9.33
C GLN A 107 14.08 0.52 -9.31
N HIS A 108 15.08 -0.32 -9.06
CA HIS A 108 14.87 -1.77 -8.96
C HIS A 108 13.92 -2.16 -7.82
N SER A 109 14.04 -1.47 -6.68
CA SER A 109 13.14 -1.68 -5.53
C SER A 109 11.70 -1.27 -5.85
N LEU A 110 11.53 -0.16 -6.57
CA LEU A 110 10.23 0.34 -7.02
C LEU A 110 9.58 -0.60 -8.03
N GLU A 111 10.32 -1.06 -9.04
CA GLU A 111 9.82 -2.02 -10.04
C GLU A 111 9.37 -3.32 -9.39
N ARG A 112 10.18 -3.85 -8.46
CA ARG A 112 9.82 -5.07 -7.73
C ARG A 112 8.58 -4.86 -6.85
N PHE A 113 8.48 -3.74 -6.16
CA PHE A 113 7.31 -3.41 -5.37
C PHE A 113 6.05 -3.26 -6.23
N ALA A 114 6.15 -2.60 -7.38
CA ALA A 114 5.06 -2.44 -8.33
C ALA A 114 4.61 -3.80 -8.90
N ALA A 115 5.54 -4.68 -9.27
CA ALA A 115 5.22 -6.02 -9.75
C ALA A 115 4.50 -6.88 -8.69
N GLU A 116 4.94 -6.82 -7.43
CA GLU A 116 4.25 -7.50 -6.32
C GLU A 116 2.85 -6.90 -6.07
N CYS A 117 2.70 -5.57 -6.18
CA CYS A 117 1.39 -4.93 -6.09
C CYS A 117 0.45 -5.44 -7.18
N GLU A 118 0.89 -5.45 -8.44
CA GLU A 118 0.09 -5.95 -9.57
C GLU A 118 -0.28 -7.43 -9.41
N ALA A 119 0.67 -8.28 -9.01
CA ALA A 119 0.43 -9.69 -8.74
C ALA A 119 -0.58 -9.89 -7.58
N ALA A 120 -0.62 -8.96 -6.63
CA ALA A 120 -1.58 -8.91 -5.55
C ALA A 120 -2.87 -8.12 -5.89
N GLY A 121 -3.12 -7.76 -7.15
CA GLY A 121 -4.31 -7.03 -7.57
C GLY A 121 -4.37 -5.56 -7.10
N MET A 122 -3.28 -5.04 -6.57
CA MET A 122 -3.11 -3.64 -6.20
C MET A 122 -2.55 -2.85 -7.38
N ARG A 123 -2.67 -1.51 -7.32
CA ARG A 123 -2.13 -0.63 -8.35
C ARG A 123 -1.45 0.57 -7.71
N VAL A 124 -0.24 0.88 -8.17
CA VAL A 124 0.49 2.09 -7.78
C VAL A 124 -0.08 3.28 -8.54
N SER A 125 -0.33 4.38 -7.82
CA SER A 125 -0.76 5.65 -8.38
C SER A 125 0.47 6.48 -8.77
N THR A 126 0.87 6.42 -10.04
CA THR A 126 2.03 7.15 -10.58
C THR A 126 1.87 8.67 -10.46
N SER A 127 0.65 9.18 -10.53
CA SER A 127 0.33 10.61 -10.38
C SER A 127 0.42 11.14 -8.94
N LYS A 128 0.42 10.26 -7.93
CA LYS A 128 0.49 10.61 -6.50
C LYS A 128 1.77 10.12 -5.84
N SER A 129 2.54 9.30 -6.55
CA SER A 129 3.82 8.79 -6.09
C SER A 129 4.91 9.77 -6.52
N GLU A 130 5.89 10.02 -5.65
CA GLU A 130 6.90 11.05 -5.87
C GLU A 130 8.30 10.55 -5.52
N ALA A 131 9.28 10.90 -6.35
CA ALA A 131 10.69 10.66 -6.09
C ALA A 131 11.30 11.84 -5.32
N MET A 132 12.13 11.58 -4.32
CA MET A 132 12.84 12.63 -3.57
C MET A 132 14.30 12.22 -3.34
N VAL A 133 15.23 13.11 -3.66
CA VAL A 133 16.67 12.88 -3.49
C VAL A 133 17.17 13.71 -2.32
N LEU A 134 17.70 13.05 -1.28
CA LEU A 134 18.36 13.73 -0.17
C LEU A 134 19.85 13.89 -0.50
N CYS A 135 20.20 14.98 -1.16
CA CYS A 135 21.58 15.34 -1.48
C CYS A 135 21.83 16.83 -1.22
N ARG A 136 23.06 17.17 -0.82
CA ARG A 136 23.49 18.58 -0.65
C ARG A 136 23.50 19.36 -1.97
N LYS A 137 23.58 18.65 -3.10
CA LYS A 137 23.49 19.21 -4.44
C LYS A 137 22.21 18.71 -5.10
N PRO A 138 21.53 19.55 -5.91
CA PRO A 138 20.41 19.08 -6.72
C PRO A 138 20.91 18.02 -7.68
N VAL A 139 20.33 16.83 -7.59
CA VAL A 139 20.60 15.68 -8.45
C VAL A 139 19.26 15.24 -9.02
N ASP A 140 19.21 15.10 -10.34
CA ASP A 140 18.03 14.56 -11.02
C ASP A 140 17.98 13.04 -10.83
N CYS A 141 16.80 12.55 -10.47
CA CYS A 141 16.52 11.13 -10.32
C CYS A 141 15.23 10.85 -11.09
N SER A 142 15.37 10.13 -12.20
CA SER A 142 14.23 9.72 -13.02
C SER A 142 13.83 8.31 -12.62
N LEU A 143 12.77 8.20 -11.82
CA LEU A 143 12.15 6.93 -11.47
C LEU A 143 10.95 6.66 -12.38
N GLN A 144 10.70 5.39 -12.69
CA GLN A 144 9.59 4.97 -13.53
C GLN A 144 8.84 3.78 -12.95
N VAL A 145 7.53 3.71 -13.19
CA VAL A 145 6.72 2.52 -12.95
C VAL A 145 6.08 2.13 -14.28
N GLY A 146 6.48 0.97 -14.81
CA GLY A 146 6.09 0.57 -16.17
C GLY A 146 6.65 1.54 -17.20
N THR A 147 5.78 2.33 -17.85
CA THR A 147 6.15 3.34 -18.85
C THR A 147 6.00 4.78 -18.35
N GLU A 148 5.54 4.98 -17.11
CA GLU A 148 5.25 6.30 -16.57
C GLU A 148 6.37 6.77 -15.64
N CYS A 149 6.87 7.99 -15.87
CA CYS A 149 7.84 8.62 -14.98
C CYS A 149 7.15 9.18 -13.74
N LEU A 150 7.77 8.96 -12.57
CA LEU A 150 7.33 9.59 -11.34
C LEU A 150 7.83 11.04 -11.28
N PRO A 151 7.00 11.99 -10.81
CA PRO A 151 7.45 13.35 -10.54
C PRO A 151 8.54 13.35 -9.45
N GLN A 152 9.54 14.22 -9.63
CA GLN A 152 10.57 14.44 -8.61
C GLN A 152 10.23 15.67 -7.77
N ALA A 153 10.02 15.47 -6.47
CA ALA A 153 9.81 16.52 -5.49
C ALA A 153 11.13 16.94 -4.83
N LYS A 154 11.26 18.25 -4.56
CA LYS A 154 12.40 18.81 -3.78
C LYS A 154 12.13 18.75 -2.28
N GLU A 155 10.86 18.73 -1.90
CA GLU A 155 10.38 18.73 -0.53
C GLU A 155 9.10 17.89 -0.51
N PHE A 156 8.97 16.98 0.47
CA PHE A 156 7.76 16.19 0.67
C PHE A 156 7.11 16.58 1.98
N LYS A 157 5.87 17.06 1.92
CA LYS A 157 5.14 17.49 3.10
C LYS A 157 4.50 16.31 3.80
N TYR A 158 5.16 15.82 4.85
CA TYR A 158 4.67 14.70 5.63
C TYR A 158 3.58 15.16 6.63
N LEU A 159 2.38 14.56 6.57
CA LEU A 159 1.25 14.78 7.49
C LEU A 159 0.74 16.23 7.63
N GLY A 160 0.94 17.07 6.60
CA GLY A 160 0.29 18.38 6.56
C GLY A 160 0.79 19.39 7.60
N VAL A 161 1.95 19.17 8.24
CA VAL A 161 2.55 20.18 9.13
C VAL A 161 2.91 21.41 8.31
N HIS A 162 2.11 22.48 8.45
CA HIS A 162 2.44 23.81 7.97
C HIS A 162 3.38 24.45 8.99
N GLU A 163 4.56 24.88 8.56
CA GLU A 163 5.17 26.06 9.17
C GLU A 163 4.52 27.31 8.58
#